data_AF-A0A942S8C8-F1
#
_entry.id   AF-A0A942S8C8-F1
#
_cell.length_a   1.000
_cell.length_b   1.000
_cell.length_c   1.000
_cell.angle_alpha   90.00
_cell.angle_beta   90.00
_cell.angle_gamma   90.00
#
_symmetry.space_group_name_H-M   'P 1'
#
loop_
_entity.id
_entity.type
_entity.pdbx_description
1 polymer ?
#
loop_
_entity_poly.entity_id
_entity_poly.type
_entity_poly.pdbx_seq_one_letter_code
_entity_poly.pdbx_strand_id
1 'polypeptide(L)'
;FISHAVASSYRKSRGLIFLDIFDHPQPIAAFEQIHLNKIEPFTLVIRQHNFLFEAVWDGNEKTLTECDVKQPRIWSSVTLYSNDVIARRREWFESFIKNNGTVDANHILNFHHFAGDGDRTNDVLMNRNDELFTVSISLLHRTVNDSAFHYFDLQNGGASKQLFTHQPQPAFTNEVE
;
A
#
# COMPACT_ATOMS: atom_id res chain seq x y z
N PHE A 1 4.94 18.00 4.74
CA PHE A 1 5.04 17.73 3.30
C PHE A 1 4.08 18.63 2.54
N ILE A 2 4.53 19.23 1.42
CA ILE A 2 3.79 20.19 0.58
C ILE A 2 3.28 19.45 -0.66
N SER A 3 2.05 19.74 -1.11
CA SER A 3 1.47 19.17 -2.33
C SER A 3 2.25 19.62 -3.58
N HIS A 4 2.62 18.67 -4.45
CA HIS A 4 3.46 18.90 -5.63
C HIS A 4 2.68 19.60 -6.77
N ALA A 5 3.31 20.55 -7.47
CA ALA A 5 2.75 21.19 -8.65
C ALA A 5 2.99 20.33 -9.91
N VAL A 6 1.92 20.03 -10.65
CA VAL A 6 1.92 19.16 -11.85
C VAL A 6 2.96 19.62 -12.87
N ALA A 7 3.92 18.75 -13.23
CA ALA A 7 4.97 19.05 -14.20
C ALA A 7 4.49 18.93 -15.66
N SER A 8 4.96 19.82 -16.54
CA SER A 8 4.52 19.96 -17.94
C SER A 8 4.97 18.84 -18.91
N SER A 9 5.76 17.86 -18.47
CA SER A 9 6.22 16.74 -19.31
C SER A 9 6.63 15.51 -18.48
N TYR A 10 5.67 14.63 -18.15
CA TYR A 10 6.01 13.37 -17.46
C TYR A 10 6.77 12.43 -18.39
N ARG A 11 7.88 11.86 -17.89
CA ARG A 11 8.70 10.92 -18.67
C ARG A 11 8.00 9.58 -18.88
N LYS A 12 7.37 9.06 -17.81
CA LYS A 12 6.78 7.71 -17.76
C LYS A 12 5.69 7.68 -16.68
N SER A 13 4.67 6.84 -16.86
CA SER A 13 3.61 6.68 -15.85
C SER A 13 4.11 5.90 -14.63
N ARG A 14 3.54 6.17 -13.46
CA ARG A 14 3.83 5.43 -12.22
C ARG A 14 3.61 3.93 -12.36
N GLY A 15 2.59 3.52 -13.11
CA GLY A 15 2.32 2.10 -13.38
C GLY A 15 3.45 1.41 -14.14
N LEU A 16 4.07 2.08 -15.11
CA LEU A 16 5.21 1.49 -15.82
C LEU A 16 6.51 1.56 -15.00
N ILE A 17 6.67 2.55 -14.12
CA ILE A 17 7.79 2.60 -13.15
C ILE A 17 7.70 1.44 -12.15
N PHE A 18 6.49 1.13 -11.69
CA PHE A 18 6.23 -0.05 -10.87
C PHE A 18 6.71 -1.32 -11.57
N LEU A 19 6.33 -1.54 -12.85
CA LEU A 19 6.79 -2.71 -13.60
C LEU A 19 8.32 -2.77 -13.71
N ASP A 20 8.99 -1.67 -14.08
CA ASP A 20 10.46 -1.63 -14.16
C ASP A 20 11.15 -2.05 -12.85
N ILE A 21 10.58 -1.68 -11.70
CA ILE A 21 11.12 -1.99 -10.38
C ILE A 21 10.90 -3.46 -10.01
N PHE A 22 9.69 -3.98 -10.24
CA PHE A 22 9.31 -5.33 -9.81
C PHE A 22 9.68 -6.43 -10.81
N ASP A 23 9.99 -6.09 -12.07
CA ASP A 23 10.60 -7.00 -13.04
C ASP A 23 12.08 -7.28 -12.74
N HIS A 24 12.69 -6.49 -11.85
CA HIS A 24 14.06 -6.69 -11.41
C HIS A 24 14.16 -7.74 -10.28
N PRO A 25 15.16 -8.65 -10.29
CA PRO A 25 15.33 -9.65 -9.21
C PRO A 25 15.55 -9.06 -7.82
N GLN A 26 15.99 -7.80 -7.75
CA GLN A 26 16.21 -7.05 -6.51
C GLN A 26 15.42 -5.73 -6.58
N PRO A 27 14.13 -5.73 -6.20
CA PRO A 27 13.28 -4.53 -6.33
C PRO A 27 13.75 -3.33 -5.51
N ILE A 28 14.34 -3.57 -4.33
CA ILE A 28 14.90 -2.50 -3.49
C ILE A 28 16.05 -1.79 -4.20
N ALA A 29 17.03 -2.56 -4.71
CA ALA A 29 18.14 -2.01 -5.47
C ALA A 29 17.65 -1.30 -6.76
N ALA A 30 16.64 -1.85 -7.43
CA ALA A 30 16.05 -1.24 -8.62
C ALA A 30 15.41 0.12 -8.29
N PHE A 31 14.68 0.22 -7.18
CA PHE A 31 14.12 1.49 -6.71
C PHE A 31 15.22 2.51 -6.40
N GLU A 32 16.32 2.13 -5.77
CA GLU A 32 17.42 3.05 -5.47
C GLU A 32 18.11 3.58 -6.73
N GLN A 33 18.26 2.74 -7.76
CA GLN A 33 19.02 3.06 -8.98
C GLN A 33 18.18 3.75 -10.07
N ILE A 34 16.87 3.51 -10.15
CA ILE A 34 16.04 4.01 -11.25
C ILE A 34 15.97 5.54 -11.29
N HIS A 35 16.11 6.16 -12.47
CA HIS A 35 15.98 7.62 -12.60
C HIS A 35 14.51 8.06 -12.58
N LEU A 36 14.15 8.87 -11.58
CA LEU A 36 12.77 9.35 -11.36
C LEU A 36 12.54 10.83 -11.69
N ASN A 37 13.50 11.49 -12.36
CA ASN A 37 13.30 12.86 -12.83
C ASN A 37 12.08 12.94 -13.77
N LYS A 38 11.18 13.90 -13.51
CA LYS A 38 9.89 14.06 -14.19
C LYS A 38 8.95 12.86 -14.06
N ILE A 39 9.02 12.15 -12.94
CA ILE A 39 8.04 11.14 -12.53
C ILE A 39 7.25 11.70 -11.35
N GLU A 40 5.93 11.56 -11.40
CA GLU A 40 5.04 11.94 -10.29
C GLU A 40 5.42 11.25 -8.99
N PRO A 41 5.29 11.92 -7.83
CA PRO A 41 5.52 11.32 -6.52
C PRO A 41 4.72 10.02 -6.31
N PHE A 42 5.34 9.06 -5.64
CA PHE A 42 4.72 7.79 -5.30
C PHE A 42 5.34 7.15 -4.05
N THR A 43 4.60 6.21 -3.48
CA THR A 43 5.06 5.35 -2.39
C THR A 43 4.87 3.90 -2.82
N LEU A 44 5.90 3.09 -2.64
CA LEU A 44 5.83 1.64 -2.76
C LEU A 44 5.94 1.01 -1.37
N VAL A 45 5.07 0.06 -1.10
CA VAL A 45 5.16 -0.81 0.08
C VAL A 45 5.64 -2.18 -0.42
N ILE A 46 6.88 -2.52 -0.10
CA ILE A 46 7.58 -3.67 -0.67
C ILE A 46 7.78 -4.72 0.41
N ARG A 47 7.10 -5.86 0.28
CA ARG A 47 7.35 -7.04 1.11
C ARG A 47 8.32 -7.96 0.38
N GLN A 48 9.55 -8.10 0.88
CA GLN A 48 10.54 -9.03 0.34
C GLN A 48 11.03 -9.95 1.45
N HIS A 49 10.85 -11.27 1.29
CA HIS A 49 11.13 -12.26 2.33
C HIS A 49 10.45 -11.90 3.68
N ASN A 50 11.26 -11.67 4.71
CA ASN A 50 10.86 -11.29 6.06
C ASN A 50 10.90 -9.78 6.30
N PHE A 51 11.25 -8.97 5.30
CA PHE A 51 11.37 -7.54 5.41
C PHE A 51 10.20 -6.82 4.76
N LEU A 52 9.87 -5.65 5.31
CA LEU A 52 8.88 -4.73 4.77
C LEU A 52 9.56 -3.38 4.61
N PHE A 53 9.46 -2.81 3.42
CA PHE A 53 10.04 -1.51 3.11
C PHE A 53 8.98 -0.53 2.64
N GLU A 54 9.09 0.71 3.09
CA GLU A 54 8.44 1.86 2.51
C GLU A 54 9.46 2.61 1.65
N ALA A 55 9.23 2.64 0.34
CA ALA A 55 10.06 3.33 -0.63
C ALA A 55 9.28 4.54 -1.18
N VAL A 56 9.69 5.74 -0.82
CA VAL A 56 9.03 7.00 -1.17
C VAL A 56 9.86 7.75 -2.18
N TRP A 57 9.23 8.16 -3.29
CA TRP A 57 9.72 9.21 -4.17
C TRP A 57 8.81 10.42 -3.98
N ASP A 58 9.33 11.51 -3.43
CA ASP A 58 8.52 12.71 -3.13
C ASP A 58 8.49 13.74 -4.28
N GLY A 59 9.15 13.41 -5.40
CA GLY A 59 9.34 14.31 -6.55
C GLY A 59 10.73 14.95 -6.62
N ASN A 60 11.49 14.91 -5.52
CA ASN A 60 12.84 15.46 -5.41
C ASN A 60 13.84 14.42 -4.89
N GLU A 61 13.49 13.71 -3.83
CA GLU A 61 14.36 12.78 -3.12
C GLU A 61 13.69 11.40 -2.94
N LYS A 62 14.54 10.38 -2.85
CA LYS A 62 14.13 9.03 -2.51
C LYS A 62 14.39 8.76 -1.05
N THR A 63 13.41 8.20 -0.36
CA THR A 63 13.55 7.69 1.00
C THR A 63 13.22 6.21 1.01
N LEU A 64 14.06 5.41 1.66
CA LEU A 64 13.81 4.00 1.89
C LEU A 64 13.82 3.73 3.40
N THR A 65 12.70 3.23 3.91
CA THR A 65 12.51 2.97 5.34
C THR A 65 12.16 1.49 5.54
N GLU A 66 12.99 0.76 6.29
CA GLU A 66 12.60 -0.57 6.78
C GLU A 66 11.53 -0.44 7.87
N CYS A 67 10.46 -1.19 7.74
CA CYS A 67 9.30 -1.17 8.63
C CYS A 67 9.24 -2.46 9.45
N ASP A 68 8.93 -2.33 10.75
CA ASP A 68 8.62 -3.48 11.59
C ASP A 68 7.38 -4.21 11.07
N VAL A 69 7.59 -5.48 10.72
CA VAL A 69 6.61 -6.39 10.12
C VAL A 69 5.54 -6.86 11.11
N LYS A 70 5.79 -6.71 12.40
CA LYS A 70 4.86 -7.07 13.47
C LYS A 70 3.91 -5.92 13.82
N GLN A 71 4.20 -4.72 13.35
CA GLN A 71 3.41 -3.53 13.65
C GLN A 71 2.41 -3.27 12.52
N PRO A 72 1.09 -3.25 12.81
CA PRO A 72 0.09 -2.81 11.86
C PRO A 72 0.36 -1.38 11.39
N ARG A 73 0.20 -1.12 10.10
CA ARG A 73 0.45 0.20 9.50
C ARG A 73 -0.62 0.54 8.48
N ILE A 74 -0.92 1.83 8.38
CA ILE A 74 -1.79 2.40 7.35
C ILE A 74 -1.01 3.45 6.57
N TRP A 75 -1.17 3.41 5.25
CA TRP A 75 -0.64 4.41 4.33
C TRP A 75 -1.79 5.18 3.69
N SER A 76 -1.57 6.46 3.44
CA SER A 76 -2.53 7.33 2.76
C SER A 76 -1.79 8.12 1.68
N SER A 77 -2.44 8.28 0.52
CA SER A 77 -1.84 8.99 -0.61
C SER A 77 -1.68 10.48 -0.28
N VAL A 78 -0.43 10.94 -0.23
CA VAL A 78 -0.07 12.35 0.00
C VAL A 78 -0.51 13.28 -1.14
N THR A 79 -0.76 12.73 -2.33
CA THR A 79 -1.31 13.50 -3.46
C THR A 79 -2.82 13.67 -3.38
N LEU A 80 -3.52 12.86 -2.57
CA LEU A 80 -4.99 12.88 -2.46
C LEU A 80 -5.50 13.48 -1.15
N TYR A 81 -4.75 13.33 -0.06
CA TYR A 81 -5.20 13.68 1.29
C TYR A 81 -4.28 14.72 1.93
N SER A 82 -4.87 15.69 2.62
CA SER A 82 -4.10 16.64 3.44
C SER A 82 -3.50 15.94 4.66
N ASN A 83 -2.50 16.56 5.30
CA ASN A 83 -1.88 16.01 6.51
C ASN A 83 -2.92 15.74 7.62
N ASP A 84 -3.95 16.59 7.74
CA ASP A 84 -5.03 16.42 8.73
C ASP A 84 -5.89 15.19 8.43
N VAL A 85 -6.20 14.94 7.15
CA VAL A 85 -6.95 13.74 6.74
C VAL A 85 -6.11 12.47 6.97
N ILE A 86 -4.81 12.53 6.67
CA ILE A 86 -3.88 11.43 6.92
C ILE A 86 -3.80 11.14 8.43
N ALA A 87 -3.73 12.17 9.28
CA ALA A 87 -3.73 12.03 10.73
C ALA A 87 -5.02 11.37 11.24
N ARG A 88 -6.19 11.85 10.81
CA ARG A 88 -7.49 11.24 11.17
C ARG A 88 -7.58 9.76 10.78
N ARG A 89 -7.14 9.40 9.56
CA ARG A 89 -7.13 8.00 9.12
C ARG A 89 -6.21 7.12 9.96
N ARG A 90 -5.07 7.68 10.39
CA ARG A 90 -4.17 6.99 11.33
C ARG A 90 -4.86 6.76 12.67
N GLU A 91 -5.52 7.76 13.23
CA GLU A 91 -6.26 7.65 14.50
C GLU A 91 -7.39 6.60 14.42
N TRP A 92 -8.14 6.58 13.30
CA TRP A 92 -9.17 5.56 13.06
C TRP A 92 -8.57 4.16 13.02
N PHE A 93 -7.45 3.99 12.32
CA PHE A 93 -6.79 2.69 12.22
C PHE A 93 -6.22 2.23 13.56
N GLU A 94 -5.53 3.10 14.29
CA GLU A 94 -5.01 2.81 15.64
C GLU A 94 -6.13 2.41 16.60
N SER A 95 -7.25 3.15 16.58
CA SER A 95 -8.43 2.83 17.37
C SER A 95 -9.03 1.48 16.97
N PHE A 96 -9.12 1.19 15.67
CA PHE A 96 -9.59 -0.08 15.14
C PHE A 96 -8.71 -1.25 15.62
N ILE A 97 -7.38 -1.15 15.51
CA ILE A 97 -6.46 -2.19 15.98
C ILE A 97 -6.60 -2.39 17.49
N LYS A 98 -6.62 -1.31 18.27
CA LYS A 98 -6.75 -1.37 19.73
C LYS A 98 -8.04 -2.05 20.18
N ASN A 99 -9.14 -1.82 19.47
CA ASN A 99 -10.46 -2.31 19.85
C ASN A 99 -10.75 -3.75 19.39
N ASN A 100 -9.97 -4.31 18.45
CA ASN A 100 -10.28 -5.61 17.83
C ASN A 100 -9.37 -6.77 18.24
N GLY A 101 -8.41 -6.59 19.16
CA GLY A 101 -7.56 -7.69 19.62
C GLY A 101 -6.83 -8.39 18.46
N THR A 102 -7.21 -9.64 18.15
CA THR A 102 -6.70 -10.34 16.97
C THR A 102 -7.47 -9.91 15.72
N VAL A 103 -6.80 -9.20 14.82
CA VAL A 103 -7.38 -8.68 13.57
C VAL A 103 -7.16 -9.67 12.43
N ASP A 104 -8.23 -10.15 11.83
CA ASP A 104 -8.19 -11.02 10.64
C ASP A 104 -8.51 -10.26 9.34
N ALA A 105 -8.49 -10.98 8.22
CA ALA A 105 -8.77 -10.47 6.89
C ALA A 105 -10.16 -9.80 6.77
N ASN A 106 -11.19 -10.34 7.43
CA ASN A 106 -12.54 -9.78 7.38
C ASN A 106 -12.65 -8.49 8.21
N HIS A 107 -11.97 -8.40 9.35
CA HIS A 107 -11.88 -7.17 10.11
C HIS A 107 -11.19 -6.05 9.31
N ILE A 108 -10.11 -6.36 8.60
CA ILE A 108 -9.43 -5.41 7.70
C ILE A 108 -10.34 -4.98 6.55
N LEU A 109 -11.07 -5.92 5.94
CA LEU A 109 -12.02 -5.61 4.88
C LEU A 109 -13.13 -4.68 5.37
N ASN A 110 -13.72 -4.97 6.53
CA ASN A 110 -14.73 -4.12 7.17
C ASN A 110 -14.19 -2.71 7.48
N PHE A 111 -12.95 -2.61 7.99
CA PHE A 111 -12.30 -1.31 8.18
C PHE A 111 -12.24 -0.52 6.86
N HIS A 112 -11.83 -1.15 5.76
CA HIS A 112 -11.75 -0.46 4.47
C HIS A 112 -13.12 -0.04 3.91
N HIS A 113 -14.19 -0.75 4.24
CA HIS A 113 -15.53 -0.40 3.80
C HIS A 113 -16.18 0.72 4.64
N PHE A 114 -15.93 0.74 5.94
CA PHE A 114 -16.79 1.46 6.88
C PHE A 114 -16.07 2.45 7.80
N ALA A 115 -14.73 2.45 7.85
CA ALA A 115 -14.01 3.37 8.72
C ALA A 115 -14.09 4.81 8.19
N GLY A 116 -14.44 5.74 9.08
CA GLY A 116 -14.71 7.12 8.72
C GLY A 116 -15.49 7.84 9.81
N ASP A 117 -15.79 9.11 9.55
CA ASP A 117 -16.68 9.96 10.36
C ASP A 117 -17.97 10.32 9.61
N GLY A 118 -18.17 9.77 8.41
CA GLY A 118 -19.31 10.03 7.55
C GLY A 118 -19.04 11.09 6.48
N ASP A 119 -17.88 11.74 6.50
CA ASP A 119 -17.39 12.56 5.40
C ASP A 119 -16.92 11.66 4.25
N ARG A 120 -17.84 11.37 3.32
CA ARG A 120 -17.58 10.54 2.14
C ARG A 120 -16.35 10.99 1.34
N THR A 121 -15.94 12.25 1.40
CA THR A 121 -14.78 12.75 0.66
C THR A 121 -13.44 12.31 1.26
N ASN A 122 -13.42 11.95 2.55
CA ASN A 122 -12.23 11.69 3.34
C ASN A 122 -12.28 10.36 4.13
N ASP A 123 -13.46 9.74 4.28
CA ASP A 123 -13.65 8.38 4.78
C ASP A 123 -12.78 7.37 4.03
N VAL A 124 -12.41 6.25 4.68
CA VAL A 124 -11.49 5.26 4.09
C VAL A 124 -12.01 4.78 2.73
N LEU A 125 -13.31 4.50 2.65
CA LEU A 125 -14.03 4.33 1.40
C LEU A 125 -14.43 5.69 0.81
N MET A 126 -13.52 6.28 0.03
CA MET A 126 -13.66 7.64 -0.48
C MET A 126 -14.60 7.73 -1.69
N ASN A 127 -15.44 8.76 -1.71
CA ASN A 127 -16.21 9.27 -2.85
C ASN A 127 -16.31 10.81 -2.79
N ARG A 128 -15.68 11.49 -3.76
CA ARG A 128 -15.74 12.94 -3.98
C ARG A 128 -16.69 13.23 -5.14
N ASN A 129 -17.96 13.42 -4.82
CA ASN A 129 -19.01 13.84 -5.74
C ASN A 129 -19.12 12.97 -7.00
N ASP A 130 -18.88 11.66 -6.89
CA ASP A 130 -18.89 10.69 -8.00
C ASP A 130 -17.90 11.00 -9.15
N GLU A 131 -17.01 11.99 -8.98
CA GLU A 131 -15.94 12.31 -9.94
C GLU A 131 -14.64 11.56 -9.62
N LEU A 132 -14.36 11.39 -8.32
CA LEU A 132 -13.21 10.64 -7.83
C LEU A 132 -13.63 9.78 -6.65
N PHE A 133 -13.60 8.46 -6.83
CA PHE A 133 -14.08 7.52 -5.82
C PHE A 133 -13.34 6.18 -5.87
N THR A 134 -13.50 5.42 -4.79
CA THR A 134 -12.91 4.09 -4.65
C THR A 134 -13.68 3.09 -5.51
N VAL A 135 -13.02 2.53 -6.53
CA VAL A 135 -13.64 1.57 -7.47
C VAL A 135 -13.49 0.12 -7.04
N SER A 136 -12.52 -0.19 -6.18
CA SER A 136 -12.25 -1.56 -5.75
C SER A 136 -11.53 -1.63 -4.41
N ILE A 137 -11.66 -2.77 -3.73
CA ILE A 137 -10.79 -3.15 -2.61
C ILE A 137 -10.03 -4.41 -3.00
N SER A 138 -8.71 -4.38 -2.84
CA SER A 138 -7.83 -5.54 -3.04
C SER A 138 -7.24 -5.96 -1.70
N LEU A 139 -7.35 -7.24 -1.36
CA LEU A 139 -6.89 -7.80 -0.09
C LEU A 139 -5.99 -9.01 -0.34
N LEU A 140 -4.73 -8.91 0.05
CA LEU A 140 -3.80 -10.03 0.05
C LEU A 140 -3.61 -10.54 1.47
N HIS A 141 -4.04 -11.77 1.73
CA HIS A 141 -3.79 -12.48 2.99
C HIS A 141 -2.73 -13.56 2.76
N ARG A 142 -1.63 -13.51 3.52
CA ARG A 142 -0.50 -14.44 3.38
C ARG A 142 -0.27 -15.21 4.68
N THR A 143 -0.14 -16.52 4.56
CA THR A 143 0.35 -17.43 5.59
C THR A 143 1.73 -17.95 5.19
N VAL A 144 2.29 -18.87 5.99
CA VAL A 144 3.57 -19.54 5.65
C VAL A 144 3.45 -20.33 4.35
N ASN A 145 2.31 -21.00 4.14
CA ASN A 145 2.15 -21.97 3.05
C ASN A 145 1.37 -21.41 1.86
N ASP A 146 0.47 -20.46 2.09
CA ASP A 146 -0.45 -19.99 1.06
C ASP A 146 -0.63 -18.47 1.10
N SER A 147 -0.98 -17.90 -0.05
CA SER A 147 -1.56 -16.57 -0.14
C SER A 147 -2.92 -16.63 -0.81
N ALA A 148 -3.85 -15.81 -0.35
CA ALA A 148 -5.12 -15.55 -1.00
C ALA A 148 -5.22 -14.08 -1.37
N PHE A 149 -5.42 -13.79 -2.65
CA PHE A 149 -5.73 -12.48 -3.15
C PHE A 149 -7.23 -12.39 -3.42
N HIS A 150 -7.89 -11.43 -2.79
CA HIS A 150 -9.30 -11.12 -3.00
C HIS A 150 -9.39 -9.75 -3.68
N TYR A 151 -10.22 -9.68 -4.71
CA TYR A 151 -10.54 -8.44 -5.40
C TYR A 151 -12.05 -8.22 -5.34
N PHE A 152 -12.47 -7.07 -4.85
CA PHE A 152 -13.85 -6.64 -4.76
C PHE A 152 -14.04 -5.43 -5.67
N ASP A 153 -14.82 -5.59 -6.73
CA ASP A 153 -15.23 -4.51 -7.63
C ASP A 153 -16.45 -3.81 -7.05
N LEU A 154 -16.26 -2.59 -6.57
CA LEU A 154 -17.32 -1.80 -5.95
C LEU A 154 -18.19 -1.07 -6.96
N GLN A 155 -17.74 -0.97 -8.22
CA GLN A 155 -18.48 -0.31 -9.28
C GLN A 155 -19.49 -1.27 -9.92
N ASN A 156 -19.05 -2.49 -10.23
CA ASN A 156 -19.88 -3.49 -10.91
C ASN A 156 -20.46 -4.55 -9.96
N GLY A 157 -20.06 -4.53 -8.67
CA GLY A 157 -20.56 -5.46 -7.65
C GLY A 157 -20.00 -6.89 -7.76
N GLY A 158 -18.83 -7.05 -8.38
CA GLY A 158 -18.16 -8.34 -8.57
C GLY A 158 -17.14 -8.65 -7.48
N ALA A 159 -16.83 -9.94 -7.30
CA ALA A 159 -15.70 -10.35 -6.48
C ALA A 159 -14.96 -11.54 -7.11
N SER A 160 -13.64 -11.56 -6.97
CA SER A 160 -12.80 -12.67 -7.39
C SER A 160 -11.81 -13.04 -6.31
N LYS A 161 -11.37 -14.30 -6.33
CA LYS A 161 -10.35 -14.82 -5.42
C LYS A 161 -9.33 -15.62 -6.20
N GLN A 162 -8.05 -15.34 -5.98
CA GLN A 162 -6.93 -16.11 -6.50
C GLN A 162 -6.11 -16.69 -5.35
N LEU A 163 -5.74 -17.96 -5.46
CA LEU A 163 -4.91 -18.67 -4.49
C LEU A 163 -3.51 -18.87 -5.06
N PHE A 164 -2.51 -18.75 -4.20
CA PHE A 164 -1.11 -18.99 -4.51
C PHE A 164 -0.53 -19.90 -3.44
N THR A 165 0.06 -21.02 -3.84
CA THR A 165 0.75 -21.93 -2.92
C THR A 165 2.24 -21.62 -2.95
N HIS A 166 2.82 -21.46 -1.76
CA HIS A 166 4.25 -21.24 -1.60
C HIS A 166 4.96 -22.58 -1.44
N GLN A 167 6.11 -22.74 -2.08
CA GLN A 167 7.04 -23.77 -1.65
C GLN A 167 7.70 -23.31 -0.34
N PRO A 168 7.86 -24.18 0.66
CA PRO A 168 8.58 -23.82 1.88
C PRO A 168 9.97 -23.33 1.51
N GLN A 169 10.25 -22.07 1.80
CA GLN A 169 11.61 -21.54 1.66
C GLN A 169 12.41 -22.10 2.84
N PRO A 170 13.55 -22.78 2.62
CA PRO A 170 14.36 -23.29 3.72
C PRO A 170 14.71 -22.13 4.65
N ALA A 171 14.54 -22.33 5.96
CA ALA A 171 14.98 -21.35 6.94
C ALA A 171 16.46 -21.10 6.70
N PHE A 172 16.84 -19.85 6.44
CA PHE A 172 18.24 -19.46 6.51
C PHE A 172 18.66 -19.61 7.97
N THR A 173 19.26 -20.75 8.31
CA THR A 173 19.98 -20.95 9.55
C THR A 173 21.21 -20.05 9.48
N ASN A 174 21.20 -18.96 10.24
CA ASN A 174 22.42 -18.27 10.61
C ASN A 174 23.19 -19.18 11.58
N GLU A 175 23.82 -20.22 11.06
CA GLU A 175 24.96 -20.84 11.74
C GLU A 175 26.18 -19.98 11.42
N VAL A 176 26.48 -19.09 12.36
CA VAL A 176 27.80 -18.47 12.46
C VAL A 176 28.62 -19.41 13.34
N GLU A 177 29.51 -20.19 12.72
CA GLU A 177 30.72 -20.71 13.39
C GLU A 177 31.76 -19.60 13.54
#